data_AF-A0A1H8B8V9-F1
#
_entry.id   AF-A0A1H8B8V9-F1
#
_cell.length_a   1.000
_cell.length_b   1.000
_cell.length_c   1.000
_cell.angle_alpha   90.00
_cell.angle_beta   90.00
_cell.angle_gamma   90.00
#
_symmetry.space_group_name_H-M   'P 1'
#
loop_
_entity.id
_entity.type
_entity.pdbx_description
1 polymer ?
#
loop_
_entity_poly.entity_id
_entity_poly.type
_entity_poly.pdbx_seq_one_letter_code
_entity_poly.pdbx_strand_id
1 'polypeptide(L)'
;MSDFETPSHTYTRPPMTRGVDPQRMNWLWQLILQATDLDTADVRAALAAAGVGGADKRIASWQAQDGDDNYFPLTIAELERNLRSVVAWKAKQSEQET
;
A
#
# COMPACT_ATOMS: atom_id res chain seq x y z
N MET A 1 23.23 -15.79 20.41
CA MET A 1 22.86 -14.76 19.44
C MET A 1 22.27 -15.53 18.27
N SER A 2 20.95 -15.49 18.09
CA SER A 2 20.29 -16.20 17.00
C SER A 2 20.15 -15.22 15.85
N ASP A 3 20.89 -15.47 14.77
CA ASP A 3 20.77 -14.75 13.52
C ASP A 3 19.35 -14.91 12.98
N PHE A 4 18.57 -13.84 12.98
CA PHE A 4 17.27 -13.80 12.32
C PHE A 4 17.52 -13.71 10.82
N GLU A 5 17.62 -14.88 10.18
CA GLU A 5 17.71 -14.98 8.74
C GLU A 5 16.38 -14.48 8.15
N THR A 6 16.40 -13.30 7.50
CA THR A 6 15.23 -12.75 6.83
C THR A 6 14.94 -13.66 5.63
N PRO A 7 13.76 -14.30 5.53
CA PRO A 7 13.50 -15.22 4.44
C PRO A 7 13.66 -14.50 3.11
N SER A 8 14.56 -14.99 2.25
CA SER A 8 14.66 -14.50 0.87
C SER A 8 13.41 -14.97 0.13
N HIS A 9 12.35 -14.18 0.18
CA HIS A 9 11.16 -14.44 -0.61
C HIS A 9 11.52 -14.19 -2.09
N THR A 10 11.98 -15.25 -2.78
CA THR A 10 12.10 -15.25 -4.24
C THR A 10 10.73 -14.89 -4.80
N TYR A 11 10.65 -13.74 -5.46
CA TYR A 11 9.42 -13.20 -6.01
C TYR A 11 8.71 -14.26 -6.85
N THR A 12 7.59 -14.78 -6.33
CA THR A 12 6.78 -15.77 -7.03
C THR A 12 5.66 -14.99 -7.71
N ARG A 13 5.70 -14.89 -9.04
CA ARG A 13 4.62 -14.26 -9.81
C ARG A 13 3.32 -15.02 -9.48
N PRO A 14 2.27 -14.36 -8.95
CA PRO A 14 1.02 -15.03 -8.63
C PRO A 14 0.41 -15.67 -9.88
N PRO A 15 -0.27 -16.83 -9.77
CA PRO A 15 -1.04 -17.38 -10.86
C PRO A 15 -2.08 -16.35 -11.32
N MET A 16 -2.01 -15.91 -12.58
CA MET A 16 -3.00 -15.00 -13.16
C MET A 16 -4.28 -15.77 -13.50
N THR A 17 -4.93 -16.36 -12.49
CA THR A 17 -6.26 -16.95 -12.63
C THR A 17 -7.30 -15.83 -12.70
N ARG A 18 -7.38 -15.19 -13.89
CA ARG A 18 -8.49 -14.44 -14.53
C ARG A 18 -9.42 -13.47 -13.76
N GLY A 19 -9.34 -13.31 -12.44
CA GLY A 19 -10.28 -12.44 -11.69
C GLY A 19 -9.78 -11.03 -11.37
N VAL A 20 -8.47 -10.78 -11.50
CA VAL A 20 -7.83 -9.59 -10.92
C VAL A 20 -6.89 -8.95 -11.95
N ASP A 21 -7.24 -7.76 -12.43
CA ASP A 21 -6.41 -6.95 -13.34
C ASP A 21 -5.31 -6.24 -12.53
N PRO A 22 -4.02 -6.58 -12.68
CA PRO A 22 -2.94 -5.99 -11.88
C PRO A 22 -2.78 -4.47 -12.04
N GLN A 23 -3.47 -3.85 -13.00
CA GLN A 23 -3.51 -2.40 -13.15
C GLN A 23 -4.62 -1.75 -12.31
N ARG A 24 -5.62 -2.50 -11.79
CA ARG A 24 -6.83 -1.97 -11.12
C ARG A 24 -7.00 -2.55 -9.72
N MET A 25 -6.13 -2.17 -8.79
CA MET A 25 -6.06 -2.72 -7.42
C MET A 25 -6.76 -1.86 -6.36
N ASN A 26 -7.49 -0.80 -6.74
CA ASN A 26 -8.19 0.09 -5.80
C ASN A 26 -9.13 -0.71 -4.86
N TRP A 27 -9.84 -1.71 -5.39
CA TRP A 27 -10.71 -2.59 -4.59
C TRP A 27 -9.94 -3.35 -3.49
N LEU A 28 -8.74 -3.84 -3.79
CA LEU A 28 -7.92 -4.57 -2.83
C LEU A 28 -7.40 -3.63 -1.74
N TRP A 29 -7.03 -2.40 -2.12
CA TRP A 29 -6.69 -1.36 -1.16
C TRP A 29 -7.87 -1.06 -0.21
N GLN A 30 -9.09 -0.93 -0.74
CA GLN A 30 -10.29 -0.72 0.08
C GLN A 30 -10.54 -1.88 1.05
N LEU A 31 -10.34 -3.14 0.63
CA LEU A 31 -10.46 -4.28 1.53
C LEU A 31 -9.42 -4.25 2.66
N ILE A 32 -8.18 -3.84 2.36
CA ILE A 32 -7.15 -3.66 3.39
C ILE A 32 -7.57 -2.60 4.40
N LEU A 33 -8.09 -1.45 3.93
CA LEU A 33 -8.59 -0.40 4.83
C LEU A 33 -9.78 -0.87 5.67
N GLN A 34 -10.66 -1.71 5.13
CA GLN A 34 -11.79 -2.27 5.90
C GLN A 34 -11.36 -3.33 6.91
N ALA A 35 -10.31 -4.09 6.61
CA ALA A 35 -9.83 -5.19 7.45
C ALA A 35 -8.79 -4.75 8.51
N THR A 36 -8.36 -3.49 8.49
CA THR A 36 -7.30 -2.96 9.36
C THR A 36 -7.66 -1.59 9.91
N ASP A 37 -7.04 -1.17 11.01
CA ASP A 37 -7.17 0.19 11.56
C ASP A 37 -6.23 1.19 10.88
N LEU A 38 -6.06 1.08 9.55
CA LEU A 38 -5.13 1.92 8.81
C LEU A 38 -5.74 3.31 8.55
N ASP A 39 -5.27 4.33 9.26
CA ASP A 39 -5.68 5.71 9.02
C ASP A 39 -5.12 6.23 7.68
N THR A 40 -5.97 6.92 6.94
CA THR A 40 -5.61 7.64 5.72
C THR A 40 -4.54 8.71 5.99
N ALA A 41 -4.53 9.31 7.18
CA ALA A 41 -3.50 10.27 7.59
C ALA A 41 -2.12 9.61 7.72
N ASP A 42 -2.05 8.43 8.33
CA ASP A 42 -0.82 7.64 8.45
C ASP A 42 -0.30 7.22 7.09
N VAL A 43 -1.19 6.77 6.20
CA VAL A 43 -0.82 6.43 4.81
C VAL A 43 -0.21 7.64 4.12
N ARG A 44 -0.83 8.82 4.24
CA ARG A 44 -0.29 10.05 3.67
C ARG A 44 1.10 10.37 4.20
N ALA A 45 1.30 10.31 5.51
CA ALA A 45 2.59 10.57 6.15
C ALA A 45 3.66 9.57 5.69
N ALA A 46 3.31 8.28 5.63
CA ALA A 46 4.19 7.21 5.17
C ALA A 46 4.61 7.39 3.70
N LEU A 47 3.66 7.73 2.83
CA LEU A 47 3.94 7.98 1.41
C LEU A 47 4.79 9.22 1.20
N ALA A 48 4.50 10.30 1.92
CA ALA A 48 5.30 11.52 1.88
C ALA A 48 6.73 11.27 2.36
N ALA A 49 6.90 10.53 3.47
CA ALA A 49 8.22 10.14 3.99
C ALA A 49 9.01 9.23 3.02
N ALA A 50 8.31 8.45 2.20
CA ALA A 50 8.91 7.63 1.14
C ALA A 50 9.15 8.38 -0.19
N GLY A 51 8.89 9.70 -0.24
CA GLY A 51 9.09 10.52 -1.42
C GLY A 51 8.05 10.30 -2.53
N VAL A 52 6.89 9.71 -2.22
CA VAL A 52 5.82 9.47 -3.19
C VAL A 52 5.06 10.77 -3.44
N GLY A 53 5.29 11.38 -4.59
CA GLY A 53 4.62 12.62 -5.01
C GLY A 53 3.12 12.45 -5.23
N GLY A 54 2.35 13.49 -4.89
CA GLY A 54 0.91 13.54 -5.12
C GLY A 54 0.11 12.57 -4.23
N ALA A 55 0.62 12.24 -3.05
CA ALA A 55 0.00 11.31 -2.11
C ALA A 55 -1.49 11.60 -1.87
N ASP A 56 -1.87 12.87 -1.68
CA ASP A 56 -3.28 13.27 -1.48
C ASP A 56 -4.19 12.86 -2.64
N LYS A 57 -3.80 13.21 -3.87
CA LYS A 57 -4.58 12.89 -5.07
C LYS A 57 -4.68 11.39 -5.29
N ARG A 58 -3.59 10.66 -5.04
CA ARG A 58 -3.53 9.21 -5.18
C ARG A 58 -4.40 8.50 -4.13
N ILE A 59 -4.31 8.92 -2.87
CA ILE A 59 -5.13 8.36 -1.79
C ILE A 59 -6.61 8.58 -2.08
N ALA A 60 -6.99 9.80 -2.49
CA ALA A 60 -8.37 10.11 -2.88
C ALA A 60 -8.85 9.21 -4.03
N SER A 61 -8.00 8.96 -5.03
CA SER A 61 -8.35 8.13 -6.17
C SER A 61 -8.51 6.65 -5.85
N TRP A 62 -7.86 6.14 -4.80
CA TRP A 62 -8.00 4.75 -4.36
C TRP A 62 -9.31 4.47 -3.64
N GLN A 63 -9.96 5.53 -3.13
CA GLN A 63 -11.28 5.46 -2.52
C GLN A 63 -12.41 5.73 -3.53
N ALA A 64 -12.09 6.25 -4.71
CA ALA A 64 -13.04 6.52 -5.79
C ALA A 64 -13.54 5.23 -6.47
N GLN A 65 -14.75 5.29 -7.04
CA GLN A 65 -15.35 4.21 -7.83
C GLN A 65 -15.00 4.34 -9.31
N ASP A 66 -15.09 3.22 -10.04
CA ASP A 66 -14.97 3.23 -11.51
C ASP A 66 -16.03 4.18 -12.10
N GLY A 67 -15.59 5.26 -12.75
CA GLY A 67 -16.46 6.28 -13.36
C GLY A 67 -16.37 7.67 -12.73
N ASP A 68 -15.75 7.81 -11.56
CA ASP A 68 -15.51 9.12 -10.95
C ASP A 68 -14.41 9.90 -11.69
N ASP A 69 -14.53 11.23 -11.78
CA ASP A 69 -13.56 12.10 -12.46
C ASP A 69 -12.16 12.06 -11.83
N ASN A 70 -12.07 11.69 -10.56
CA ASN A 70 -10.83 11.55 -9.81
C ASN A 70 -10.34 10.10 -9.74
N TYR A 71 -10.93 9.19 -10.51
CA TYR A 71 -10.50 7.79 -10.57
C TYR A 71 -9.16 7.66 -11.26
N PHE A 72 -8.18 7.14 -10.52
CA PHE A 72 -6.88 6.73 -11.08
C PHE A 72 -6.58 5.30 -10.62
N PRO A 73 -6.31 4.39 -11.56
CA PRO A 73 -6.09 2.98 -11.26
C PRO A 73 -4.78 2.79 -10.49
N LEU A 74 -4.85 2.07 -9.36
CA LEU A 74 -3.72 1.67 -8.55
C LEU A 74 -3.17 0.36 -9.09
N THR A 75 -1.91 0.36 -9.53
CA THR A 75 -1.26 -0.88 -9.96
C THR A 75 -0.83 -1.74 -8.78
N ILE A 76 -0.62 -3.04 -9.00
CA ILE A 76 -0.11 -3.96 -7.97
C ILE A 76 1.27 -3.56 -7.45
N ALA A 77 2.12 -2.99 -8.32
CA ALA A 77 3.43 -2.51 -7.92
C ALA A 77 3.33 -1.26 -7.02
N GLU A 78 2.42 -0.35 -7.33
CA GLU A 78 2.16 0.80 -6.48
C GLU A 78 1.53 0.39 -5.16
N LEU A 79 0.59 -0.55 -5.17
CA LEU A 79 -0.01 -1.13 -3.97
C LEU A 79 1.07 -1.69 -3.04
N GLU A 80 1.95 -2.54 -3.58
CA GLU A 80 3.07 -3.12 -2.81
C GLU A 80 3.96 -2.03 -2.22
N ARG A 81 4.42 -1.08 -3.05
CA ARG A 81 5.27 0.03 -2.61
C ARG A 81 4.62 0.79 -1.45
N ASN A 82 3.34 1.14 -1.61
CA ASN A 82 2.62 1.93 -0.61
C ASN A 82 2.51 1.19 0.73
N LEU A 83 2.20 -0.10 0.69
CA LEU A 83 2.13 -0.93 1.90
C LEU A 83 3.49 -1.04 2.59
N ARG A 84 4.58 -1.22 1.83
CA ARG A 84 5.93 -1.21 2.40
C ARG A 84 6.28 0.13 3.06
N SER A 85 5.89 1.26 2.45
CA SER A 85 6.08 2.58 3.05
C SER A 85 5.33 2.70 4.38
N VAL A 86 4.08 2.23 4.44
CA VAL A 86 3.29 2.23 5.68
C VAL A 86 3.95 1.37 6.76
N VAL A 87 4.37 0.15 6.43
CA VAL A 87 5.05 -0.75 7.38
C VAL A 87 6.33 -0.11 7.93
N ALA A 88 7.17 0.44 7.05
CA ALA A 88 8.42 1.08 7.46
C ALA A 88 8.17 2.34 8.32
N TRP A 89 7.13 3.11 8.00
CA TRP A 89 6.76 4.29 8.78
C TRP A 89 6.26 3.90 10.18
N LYS A 90 5.37 2.91 10.29
CA LYS A 90 4.87 2.42 11.58
C LYS A 90 6.00 1.88 12.46
N ALA A 91 6.93 1.09 11.90
CA ALA A 91 8.09 0.59 12.63
C ALA A 91 8.92 1.73 13.25
N LYS A 92 9.19 2.80 12.48
CA LYS A 92 9.91 3.97 12.97
C LYS A 92 9.16 4.73 14.08
N GLN A 93 7.83 4.78 14.03
CA GLN A 93 7.05 5.43 15.09
C GLN A 93 7.11 4.63 16.40
N SER A 94 6.98 3.30 16.33
CA SER A 94 7.10 2.45 17.52
C SER A 94 8.49 2.51 18.17
N GLU A 95 9.56 2.66 17.39
CA GLU A 95 10.92 2.86 17.90
C GLU A 95 11.11 4.21 18.62
N GLN A 96 10.32 5.24 18.28
CA GLN A 96 10.40 6.57 18.88
C GLN A 96 9.56 6.71 20.16
N GLU A 97 8.58 5.83 20.35
CA GLU A 97 7.72 5.77 21.53
C GLU A 97 8.34 4.95 22.68
N THR A 98 9.47 4.27 22.43
CA THR A 98 10.21 3.44 23.40
C THR A 98 11.45 4.15 23.93
#